data_AF-A0A8H6Z9X0-F1
#
_entry.id   AF-A0A8H6Z9X0-F1
#
_cell.length_a   1.000
_cell.length_b   1.000
_cell.length_c   1.000
_cell.angle_alpha   90.00
_cell.angle_beta   90.00
_cell.angle_gamma   90.00
#
_symmetry.space_group_name_H-M   'P 1'
#
loop_
_entity.id
_entity.type
_entity.pdbx_description
1 polymer ?
#
loop_
_entity_poly.entity_id
_entity_poly.type
_entity_poly.pdbx_seq_one_letter_code
_entity_poly.pdbx_strand_id
1 'polypeptide(L)'
;MDNPRRCLLLIDLQNEFLSPTGNFPIESTCQLALLESVSKAVRHFRASGNAVVWVRSEYTTGKVLPPELDFLQRTHTGKTPCCEPNSAGAGFPDAIAALQAAEDLIITKTWYSAFTDTALRDELTARGITDVCVGGLLTHVCVRATAESAHSQGFAVTVLEDCMGWRNYRTHMQALRLMQQSGIQVATRHEVLPLNEPVLYYVNGSIPSWRVLMVLYEKEIPFTAIRLKVMSDPKETRLPAFLELNHRGKTPVFVDPLPLSDMHDSHSQIEKVTINESLAILQYIETYHRPDRPLLPPISQRSARALALTRIQETENLHNIYDALEDAHFEREKSGEPLDPEERATLVANVHAELDYWEVYATQSAYIAGDEFGLADCAFFPLLGYMLHRGFDWERMVKEGEPASRGGPDAWPHLRAYFERVWERGREKGCARRAQPAGWDQRGKANVFYP
;
A
#
# COMPACT_ATOMS: atom_id res chain seq x y z
N MET A 1 -24.59 -5.87 -24.04
CA MET A 1 -23.47 -5.11 -24.62
C MET A 1 -22.22 -5.82 -24.16
N ASP A 2 -21.42 -6.35 -25.09
CA ASP A 2 -20.17 -7.05 -24.77
C ASP A 2 -19.26 -6.14 -23.94
N ASN A 3 -18.62 -6.70 -22.92
CA ASN A 3 -17.72 -5.98 -22.03
C ASN A 3 -16.57 -5.38 -22.86
N PRO A 4 -16.25 -4.07 -22.77
CA PRO A 4 -15.18 -3.47 -23.56
C PRO A 4 -13.85 -4.20 -23.38
N ARG A 5 -13.19 -4.52 -24.49
CA ARG A 5 -11.90 -5.23 -24.45
C ARG A 5 -10.79 -4.23 -24.16
N ARG A 6 -10.11 -4.42 -23.03
CA ARG A 6 -9.07 -3.51 -22.55
C ARG A 6 -7.66 -3.95 -22.94
N CYS A 7 -6.76 -2.99 -23.04
CA CYS A 7 -5.32 -3.26 -23.04
C CYS A 7 -4.53 -2.32 -22.13
N LEU A 8 -3.38 -2.82 -21.66
CA LEU A 8 -2.36 -2.03 -20.98
C LEU A 8 -1.26 -1.70 -21.98
N LEU A 9 -1.05 -0.41 -22.25
CA LEU A 9 -0.05 0.12 -23.15
C LEU A 9 1.10 0.74 -22.35
N LEU A 10 2.27 0.09 -22.35
CA LEU A 10 3.44 0.48 -21.57
C LEU A 10 4.51 1.10 -22.46
N ILE A 11 4.79 2.38 -22.23
CA ILE A 11 5.63 3.20 -23.12
C ILE A 11 7.07 3.31 -22.58
N ASP A 12 8.05 3.02 -23.43
CA ASP A 12 9.46 3.38 -23.29
C ASP A 12 10.11 2.97 -21.95
N LEU A 13 9.74 1.81 -21.38
CA LEU A 13 10.35 1.25 -20.17
C LEU A 13 11.75 0.66 -20.45
N GLN A 14 12.62 1.43 -21.10
CA GLN A 14 13.93 1.01 -21.63
C GLN A 14 15.09 1.43 -20.71
N ASN A 15 16.25 0.80 -20.91
CA ASN A 15 17.48 1.09 -20.18
C ASN A 15 17.91 2.55 -20.24
N GLU A 16 17.62 3.25 -21.35
CA GLU A 16 17.90 4.68 -21.52
C GLU A 16 17.33 5.55 -20.39
N PHE A 17 16.20 5.12 -19.82
CA PHE A 17 15.47 5.86 -18.79
C PHE A 17 15.55 5.19 -17.42
N LEU A 18 15.68 3.86 -17.36
CA LEU A 18 15.64 3.08 -16.12
C LEU A 18 17.03 2.69 -15.60
N SER A 19 18.09 2.82 -16.40
CA SER A 19 19.46 2.62 -15.92
C SER A 19 20.05 3.94 -15.39
N PRO A 20 20.79 3.92 -14.26
CA PRO A 20 21.61 5.06 -13.85
C PRO A 20 22.63 5.51 -14.91
N THR A 21 23.01 4.61 -15.84
CA THR A 21 23.94 4.89 -16.93
C THR A 21 23.26 5.29 -18.24
N GLY A 22 21.93 5.38 -18.27
CA GLY A 22 21.22 5.92 -19.43
C GLY A 22 21.52 7.41 -19.61
N ASN A 23 21.33 7.94 -20.82
CA ASN A 23 21.52 9.38 -21.07
C ASN A 23 20.36 10.21 -20.50
N PHE A 24 19.20 9.60 -20.26
CA PHE A 24 17.97 10.27 -19.83
C PHE A 24 17.31 9.60 -18.62
N PRO A 25 18.04 9.32 -17.53
CA PRO A 25 17.48 8.60 -16.40
C PRO A 25 16.32 9.39 -15.77
N ILE A 26 15.30 8.66 -15.34
CA ILE A 26 14.21 9.21 -14.50
C ILE A 26 14.69 9.50 -13.09
N GLU A 27 13.89 10.27 -12.34
CA GLU A 27 14.14 10.52 -10.93
C GLU A 27 14.06 9.22 -10.13
N SER A 28 15.11 8.94 -9.34
CA SER A 28 15.19 7.73 -8.51
C SER A 28 14.00 7.59 -7.54
N THR A 29 13.42 8.72 -7.12
CA THR A 29 12.26 8.78 -6.23
C THR A 29 10.99 8.16 -6.80
N CYS A 30 10.85 8.07 -8.13
CA CYS A 30 9.68 7.47 -8.77
C CYS A 30 9.92 6.05 -9.30
N GLN A 31 11.18 5.66 -9.51
CA GLN A 31 11.52 4.43 -10.22
C GLN A 31 11.04 3.15 -9.53
N LEU A 32 11.25 3.01 -8.21
CA LEU A 32 10.82 1.81 -7.48
C LEU A 32 9.30 1.65 -7.50
N ALA A 33 8.57 2.74 -7.22
CA ALA A 33 7.11 2.75 -7.23
C ALA A 33 6.56 2.44 -8.64
N LEU A 34 7.16 3.02 -9.69
CA LEU A 34 6.83 2.73 -11.08
C LEU A 34 6.95 1.23 -11.40
N LEU A 35 8.11 0.63 -11.10
CA LEU A 35 8.37 -0.78 -11.43
C LEU A 35 7.42 -1.72 -10.67
N GLU A 36 7.15 -1.43 -9.40
CA GLU A 36 6.18 -2.20 -8.60
C GLU A 36 4.77 -2.11 -9.19
N SER A 37 4.29 -0.90 -9.48
CA SER A 37 2.96 -0.67 -10.03
C SER A 37 2.80 -1.27 -11.43
N VAL A 38 3.80 -1.12 -12.30
CA VAL A 38 3.80 -1.75 -13.64
C VAL A 38 3.74 -3.27 -13.51
N SER A 39 4.54 -3.88 -12.62
CA SER A 39 4.50 -5.33 -12.41
C SER A 39 3.13 -5.82 -11.95
N LYS A 40 2.47 -5.07 -11.06
CA LYS A 40 1.10 -5.38 -10.60
C LYS A 40 0.07 -5.20 -11.72
N ALA A 41 0.15 -4.10 -12.49
CA ALA A 41 -0.74 -3.83 -13.61
C ALA A 41 -0.62 -4.92 -14.68
N VAL A 42 0.59 -5.29 -15.09
CA VAL A 42 0.83 -6.36 -16.07
C VAL A 42 0.21 -7.69 -15.63
N ARG A 43 0.46 -8.08 -14.37
CA ARG A 43 -0.13 -9.31 -13.80
C ARG A 43 -1.66 -9.26 -13.81
N HIS A 44 -2.24 -8.14 -13.41
CA HIS A 44 -3.69 -7.95 -13.41
C HIS A 44 -4.28 -8.08 -14.82
N PHE A 45 -3.74 -7.34 -15.80
CA PHE A 45 -4.27 -7.35 -17.16
C PHE A 45 -4.30 -8.76 -17.75
N ARG A 46 -3.21 -9.52 -17.58
CA ARG A 46 -3.16 -10.91 -18.05
C ARG A 46 -4.13 -11.82 -17.31
N ALA A 47 -4.20 -11.73 -15.98
CA ALA A 47 -5.13 -12.54 -15.18
C ALA A 47 -6.59 -12.29 -15.56
N SER A 48 -6.92 -11.06 -15.98
CA SER A 48 -8.25 -10.66 -16.44
C SER A 48 -8.49 -10.92 -17.94
N GLY A 49 -7.57 -11.61 -18.63
CA GLY A 49 -7.68 -11.92 -20.06
C GLY A 49 -7.52 -10.72 -21.00
N ASN A 50 -7.02 -9.59 -20.50
CA ASN A 50 -6.78 -8.37 -21.26
C ASN A 50 -5.35 -8.34 -21.84
N ALA A 51 -5.18 -7.60 -22.93
CA ALA A 51 -3.89 -7.55 -23.63
C ALA A 51 -2.88 -6.64 -22.91
N VAL A 52 -1.60 -7.01 -23.00
CA VAL A 52 -0.47 -6.14 -22.63
C VAL A 52 0.33 -5.83 -23.90
N VAL A 53 0.59 -4.54 -24.12
CA VAL A 53 1.35 -4.02 -25.26
C VAL A 53 2.53 -3.23 -24.75
N TRP A 54 3.73 -3.64 -25.14
CA TRP A 54 4.97 -2.95 -24.84
C TRP A 54 5.36 -2.07 -26.02
N VAL A 55 5.69 -0.82 -25.76
CA VAL A 55 6.19 0.10 -26.76
C VAL A 55 7.61 0.47 -26.39
N ARG A 56 8.53 0.33 -27.35
CA ARG A 56 9.90 0.82 -27.24
C ARG A 56 10.16 1.89 -28.29
N SER A 57 10.95 2.87 -27.92
CA SER A 57 11.46 3.87 -28.84
C SER A 57 12.78 3.44 -29.46
N GLU A 58 12.95 3.77 -30.72
CA GLU A 58 14.25 3.78 -31.38
C GLU A 58 14.40 5.09 -32.15
N TYR A 59 15.33 5.95 -31.73
CA TYR A 59 15.53 7.26 -32.37
C TYR A 59 16.88 7.33 -33.09
N THR A 60 16.87 8.00 -34.24
CA THR A 60 18.10 8.39 -34.94
C THR A 60 18.55 9.76 -34.45
N THR A 61 19.74 9.83 -33.86
CA THR A 61 20.32 11.07 -33.35
C THR A 61 20.47 12.12 -34.44
N GLY A 62 20.18 13.38 -34.11
CA GLY A 62 20.39 14.51 -35.01
C GLY A 62 19.39 14.61 -36.17
N LYS A 63 18.22 13.97 -36.09
CA LYS A 63 17.13 14.16 -37.06
C LYS A 63 16.68 15.63 -37.05
N VAL A 64 16.71 16.27 -38.22
CA VAL A 64 16.22 17.65 -38.40
C VAL A 64 14.76 17.56 -38.81
N LEU A 65 13.89 18.22 -38.04
CA LEU A 65 12.46 18.29 -38.30
C LEU A 65 12.05 19.71 -38.73
N PRO A 66 10.99 19.86 -39.55
CA PRO A 66 10.38 21.16 -39.81
C PRO A 66 10.00 21.89 -38.50
N PRO A 67 10.13 23.23 -38.45
CA PRO A 67 9.89 23.99 -37.21
C PRO A 67 8.41 23.98 -36.74
N GLU A 68 7.47 23.73 -37.65
CA GLU A 68 6.02 23.86 -37.43
C GLU A 68 5.30 22.54 -37.13
N LEU A 69 6.00 21.51 -36.64
CA LEU A 69 5.34 20.24 -36.31
C LEU A 69 4.56 20.32 -34.99
N ASP A 70 3.33 19.80 -35.04
CA ASP A 70 2.50 19.55 -33.87
C ASP A 70 3.21 18.64 -32.86
N PHE A 71 2.90 18.79 -31.58
CA PHE A 71 3.54 18.03 -30.50
C PHE A 71 3.46 16.51 -30.72
N LEU A 72 2.34 16.01 -31.26
CA LEU A 72 2.12 14.58 -31.52
C LEU A 72 2.98 14.04 -32.68
N GLN A 73 3.48 14.94 -33.53
CA GLN A 73 4.32 14.63 -34.70
C GLN A 73 5.80 14.88 -34.43
N ARG A 74 6.21 15.05 -33.17
CA ARG A 74 7.61 15.27 -32.80
C ARG A 74 8.36 13.95 -32.55
N THR A 75 9.68 14.03 -32.71
CA THR A 75 10.63 12.96 -32.38
C THR A 75 11.79 13.55 -31.57
N HIS A 76 12.69 12.68 -31.10
CA HIS A 76 13.94 13.14 -30.50
C HIS A 76 14.85 13.75 -31.57
N THR A 77 15.15 15.05 -31.40
CA THR A 77 16.05 15.81 -32.29
C THR A 77 17.32 16.27 -31.58
N GLY A 78 17.53 15.82 -30.34
CA GLY A 78 18.70 16.17 -29.54
C GLY A 78 20.00 15.63 -30.13
N LYS A 79 21.11 16.30 -29.81
CA LYS A 79 22.46 15.84 -30.15
C LYS A 79 22.93 14.66 -29.29
N THR A 80 22.35 14.49 -28.11
CA THR A 80 22.60 13.35 -27.24
C THR A 80 21.80 12.15 -27.74
N PRO A 81 22.42 10.99 -27.99
CA PRO A 81 21.73 9.75 -28.30
C PRO A 81 20.62 9.39 -27.32
N CYS A 82 19.48 8.93 -27.83
CA CYS A 82 18.35 8.46 -27.03
C CYS A 82 17.76 7.20 -27.66
N CYS A 83 17.82 6.07 -26.96
CA CYS A 83 17.34 4.78 -27.45
C CYS A 83 17.85 4.48 -28.87
N GLU A 84 19.14 4.65 -29.13
CA GLU A 84 19.66 4.40 -30.48
C GLU A 84 19.47 2.92 -30.87
N PRO A 85 19.07 2.62 -32.12
CA PRO A 85 18.93 1.25 -32.59
C PRO A 85 20.18 0.42 -32.28
N ASN A 86 19.99 -0.80 -31.76
CA ASN A 86 21.04 -1.72 -31.35
C ASN A 86 21.94 -1.26 -30.18
N SER A 87 21.61 -0.15 -29.51
CA SER A 87 22.29 0.26 -28.28
C SER A 87 21.75 -0.48 -27.06
N ALA A 88 22.55 -0.57 -26.00
CA ALA A 88 22.08 -1.07 -24.70
C ALA A 88 20.91 -0.23 -24.15
N GLY A 89 20.90 1.09 -24.42
CA GLY A 89 19.86 2.03 -24.01
C GLY A 89 18.49 1.71 -24.61
N ALA A 90 18.44 1.20 -25.86
CA ALA A 90 17.21 0.81 -26.53
C ALA A 90 16.61 -0.52 -26.02
N GLY A 91 17.35 -1.32 -25.26
CA GLY A 91 16.85 -2.56 -24.68
C GLY A 91 15.91 -2.32 -23.49
N PHE A 92 15.05 -3.31 -23.20
CA PHE A 92 14.35 -3.38 -21.91
C PHE A 92 15.33 -3.88 -20.82
N PRO A 93 15.31 -3.33 -19.60
CA PRO A 93 16.08 -3.89 -18.48
C PRO A 93 15.52 -5.26 -18.08
N ASP A 94 16.34 -6.10 -17.42
CA ASP A 94 15.96 -7.46 -17.01
C ASP A 94 14.65 -7.50 -16.21
N ALA A 95 14.43 -6.52 -15.32
CA ALA A 95 13.22 -6.43 -14.52
C ALA A 95 11.95 -6.23 -15.37
N ILE A 96 12.05 -5.58 -16.53
CA ILE A 96 10.95 -5.40 -17.47
C ILE A 96 10.86 -6.60 -18.42
N ALA A 97 11.99 -7.09 -18.93
CA ALA A 97 12.04 -8.27 -19.78
C ALA A 97 11.41 -9.50 -19.10
N ALA A 98 11.66 -9.69 -17.79
CA ALA A 98 11.06 -10.75 -17.00
C ALA A 98 9.54 -10.63 -16.83
N LEU A 99 8.97 -9.45 -17.07
CA LEU A 99 7.52 -9.25 -17.07
C LEU A 99 6.89 -9.54 -18.43
N GLN A 100 7.66 -9.65 -19.53
CA GLN A 100 7.11 -9.89 -20.86
C GLN A 100 6.71 -11.35 -21.05
N ALA A 101 5.64 -11.59 -21.78
CA ALA A 101 5.15 -12.91 -22.15
C ALA A 101 5.14 -13.06 -23.68
N ALA A 102 5.15 -14.29 -24.18
CA ALA A 102 5.27 -14.58 -25.61
C ALA A 102 4.08 -14.06 -26.44
N GLU A 103 2.91 -13.95 -25.81
CA GLU A 103 1.66 -13.46 -26.38
C GLU A 103 1.55 -11.92 -26.40
N ASP A 104 2.45 -11.22 -25.72
CA ASP A 104 2.43 -9.76 -25.68
C ASP A 104 2.81 -9.18 -27.04
N LEU A 105 2.21 -8.03 -27.37
CA LEU A 105 2.61 -7.26 -28.54
C LEU A 105 3.76 -6.32 -28.18
N ILE A 106 4.80 -6.27 -29.01
CA ILE A 106 5.90 -5.30 -28.89
C ILE A 106 5.89 -4.39 -30.12
N ILE A 107 5.66 -3.10 -29.92
CA ILE A 107 5.72 -2.06 -30.96
C ILE A 107 7.01 -1.27 -30.82
N THR A 108 7.69 -1.03 -31.95
CA THR A 108 8.83 -0.11 -32.01
C THR A 108 8.37 1.19 -32.66
N LYS A 109 8.66 2.34 -32.04
CA LYS A 109 8.29 3.67 -32.53
C LYS A 109 9.50 4.57 -32.73
N THR A 110 9.40 5.48 -33.70
CA THR A 110 10.42 6.52 -33.98
C THR A 110 9.92 7.94 -33.69
N TRP A 111 8.72 8.07 -33.11
CA TRP A 111 8.06 9.34 -32.79
C TRP A 111 7.61 9.33 -31.33
N TYR A 112 7.23 10.50 -30.78
CA TYR A 112 6.72 10.57 -29.42
C TYR A 112 5.44 9.74 -29.25
N SER A 113 4.48 9.91 -30.16
CA SER A 113 3.27 9.10 -30.18
C SER A 113 3.55 7.70 -30.74
N ALA A 114 3.10 6.67 -30.02
CA ALA A 114 3.16 5.29 -30.48
C ALA A 114 2.23 4.98 -31.66
N PHE A 115 1.30 5.89 -32.00
CA PHE A 115 0.39 5.73 -33.13
C PHE A 115 0.92 6.30 -34.44
N THR A 116 1.98 7.12 -34.40
CA THR A 116 2.56 7.73 -35.59
C THR A 116 3.53 6.76 -36.24
N ASP A 117 3.27 6.41 -37.51
CA ASP A 117 4.09 5.51 -38.34
C ASP A 117 4.36 4.13 -37.69
N THR A 118 3.36 3.56 -37.00
CA THR A 118 3.43 2.19 -36.46
C THR A 118 2.16 1.39 -36.78
N ALA A 119 2.22 0.07 -36.58
CA ALA A 119 1.07 -0.81 -36.70
C ALA A 119 0.15 -0.82 -35.45
N LEU A 120 0.40 0.03 -34.44
CA LEU A 120 -0.30 -0.04 -33.16
C LEU A 120 -1.82 0.05 -33.31
N ARG A 121 -2.31 1.01 -34.12
CA ARG A 121 -3.76 1.18 -34.34
C ARG A 121 -4.39 -0.08 -34.92
N ASP A 122 -3.77 -0.64 -35.95
CA ASP A 122 -4.30 -1.78 -36.68
C ASP A 122 -4.32 -3.02 -35.79
N GLU A 123 -3.26 -3.22 -34.99
CA GLU A 123 -3.18 -4.29 -34.00
C GLU A 123 -4.24 -4.17 -32.89
N LEU A 124 -4.44 -2.97 -32.34
CA LEU A 124 -5.47 -2.74 -31.34
C LEU A 124 -6.88 -3.00 -31.91
N THR A 125 -7.12 -2.52 -33.13
CA THR A 125 -8.39 -2.70 -33.84
C THR A 125 -8.66 -4.16 -34.17
N ALA A 126 -7.67 -4.90 -34.69
CA ALA A 126 -7.78 -6.32 -35.01
C ALA A 126 -8.08 -7.18 -33.78
N ARG A 127 -7.61 -6.76 -32.60
CA ARG A 127 -7.90 -7.41 -31.31
C ARG A 127 -9.25 -6.99 -30.71
N GLY A 128 -9.96 -6.05 -31.34
CA GLY A 128 -11.23 -5.51 -30.84
C GLY A 128 -11.08 -4.69 -29.57
N ILE A 129 -9.91 -4.08 -29.36
CA ILE A 129 -9.64 -3.24 -28.19
C ILE A 129 -10.32 -1.88 -28.39
N THR A 130 -11.09 -1.45 -27.40
CA THR A 130 -11.78 -0.15 -27.38
C THR A 130 -11.29 0.76 -26.26
N ASP A 131 -10.62 0.18 -25.27
CA ASP A 131 -10.25 0.82 -24.01
C ASP A 131 -8.76 0.61 -23.73
N VAL A 132 -8.00 1.70 -23.60
CA VAL A 132 -6.55 1.68 -23.47
C VAL A 132 -6.14 2.33 -22.15
N CYS A 133 -5.49 1.53 -21.29
CA CYS A 133 -4.82 2.03 -20.09
C CYS A 133 -3.35 2.30 -20.42
N VAL A 134 -2.88 3.54 -20.26
CA VAL A 134 -1.53 3.97 -20.64
C VAL A 134 -0.66 4.16 -19.40
N GLY A 135 0.55 3.58 -19.43
CA GLY A 135 1.60 3.81 -18.44
C GLY A 135 2.98 3.92 -19.09
N GLY A 136 4.02 4.16 -18.30
CA GLY A 136 5.42 4.21 -18.76
C GLY A 136 6.03 5.62 -18.74
N LEU A 137 6.90 5.88 -19.71
CA LEU A 137 7.87 6.97 -19.71
C LEU A 137 7.86 7.78 -21.02
N LEU A 138 8.22 9.06 -21.02
CA LEU A 138 8.09 10.00 -19.91
C LEU A 138 6.68 10.58 -19.92
N THR A 139 6.11 10.84 -18.73
CA THR A 139 4.74 11.37 -18.59
C THR A 139 4.43 12.54 -19.52
N HIS A 140 5.32 13.53 -19.57
CA HIS A 140 5.11 14.77 -20.30
C HIS A 140 5.48 14.72 -21.79
N VAL A 141 6.04 13.61 -22.27
CA VAL A 141 6.48 13.43 -23.66
C VAL A 141 5.70 12.28 -24.29
N CYS A 142 6.30 11.08 -24.36
CA CYS A 142 5.77 9.96 -25.13
C CYS A 142 4.45 9.43 -24.58
N VAL A 143 4.28 9.39 -23.25
CA VAL A 143 3.02 8.95 -22.63
C VAL A 143 1.88 9.90 -23.02
N ARG A 144 2.08 11.21 -22.81
CA ARG A 144 1.09 12.22 -23.20
C ARG A 144 0.76 12.19 -24.69
N ALA A 145 1.78 12.18 -25.54
CA ALA A 145 1.57 12.16 -26.99
C ALA A 145 0.80 10.90 -27.43
N THR A 146 1.10 9.76 -26.84
CA THR A 146 0.41 8.50 -27.14
C THR A 146 -1.01 8.51 -26.61
N ALA A 147 -1.25 9.01 -25.39
CA ALA A 147 -2.59 9.08 -24.80
C ALA A 147 -3.52 10.04 -25.58
N GLU A 148 -3.02 11.23 -25.93
CA GLU A 148 -3.75 12.20 -26.77
C GLU A 148 -4.03 11.63 -28.17
N SER A 149 -3.08 10.89 -28.76
CA SER A 149 -3.28 10.23 -30.06
C SER A 149 -4.28 9.06 -29.99
N ALA A 150 -4.28 8.29 -28.91
CA ALA A 150 -5.28 7.23 -28.70
C ALA A 150 -6.68 7.85 -28.58
N HIS A 151 -6.80 8.92 -27.80
CA HIS A 151 -8.07 9.60 -27.58
C HIS A 151 -8.62 10.19 -28.88
N SER A 152 -7.78 10.85 -29.69
CA SER A 152 -8.20 11.41 -30.98
C SER A 152 -8.61 10.34 -32.01
N GLN A 153 -8.14 9.11 -31.84
CA GLN A 153 -8.53 7.96 -32.66
C GLN A 153 -9.79 7.23 -32.15
N GLY A 154 -10.41 7.72 -31.08
CA GLY A 154 -11.69 7.22 -30.58
C GLY A 154 -11.59 6.10 -29.54
N PHE A 155 -10.39 5.79 -29.02
CA PHE A 155 -10.26 4.88 -27.89
C PHE A 155 -10.72 5.58 -26.60
N ALA A 156 -11.35 4.83 -25.70
CA ALA A 156 -11.47 5.26 -24.30
C ALA A 156 -10.08 5.17 -23.67
N VAL A 157 -9.58 6.28 -23.12
CA VAL A 157 -8.20 6.35 -22.60
C VAL A 157 -8.21 6.66 -21.12
N THR A 158 -7.50 5.81 -20.38
CA THR A 158 -7.16 6.06 -18.98
C THR A 158 -5.65 6.04 -18.81
N VAL A 159 -5.10 7.09 -18.22
CA VAL A 159 -3.68 7.14 -17.87
C VAL A 159 -3.52 6.71 -16.41
N LEU A 160 -2.65 5.72 -16.18
CA LEU A 160 -2.39 5.16 -14.86
C LEU A 160 -1.29 5.95 -14.14
N GLU A 161 -1.67 6.85 -13.24
CA GLU A 161 -0.74 7.80 -12.62
C GLU A 161 0.36 7.16 -11.77
N ASP A 162 0.04 6.03 -11.13
CA ASP A 162 0.98 5.24 -10.34
C ASP A 162 1.87 4.32 -11.21
N CYS A 163 1.61 4.25 -12.51
CA CYS A 163 2.40 3.49 -13.48
C CYS A 163 3.21 4.42 -14.41
N MET A 164 3.59 5.61 -13.94
CA MET A 164 4.34 6.59 -14.72
C MET A 164 5.64 7.03 -14.06
N GLY A 165 6.61 7.42 -14.90
CA GLY A 165 7.88 7.99 -14.44
C GLY A 165 8.25 9.28 -15.14
N TRP A 166 9.08 10.06 -14.45
CA TRP A 166 9.42 11.42 -14.84
C TRP A 166 10.84 11.80 -14.44
N ARG A 167 11.38 12.79 -15.16
CA ARG A 167 12.65 13.44 -14.84
C ARG A 167 12.48 14.76 -14.08
N ASN A 168 11.27 15.32 -14.11
CA ASN A 168 10.94 16.56 -13.41
C ASN A 168 9.47 16.51 -12.99
N TYR A 169 9.24 16.55 -11.68
CA TYR A 169 7.91 16.41 -11.10
C TYR A 169 6.92 17.51 -11.54
N ARG A 170 7.38 18.76 -11.74
CA ARG A 170 6.50 19.85 -12.20
C ARG A 170 5.95 19.56 -13.60
N THR A 171 6.82 19.11 -14.51
CA THR A 171 6.40 18.77 -15.89
C THR A 171 5.47 17.55 -15.91
N HIS A 172 5.71 16.56 -15.04
CA HIS A 172 4.82 15.42 -14.84
C HIS A 172 3.41 15.88 -14.43
N MET A 173 3.30 16.68 -13.37
CA MET A 173 2.01 17.18 -12.89
C MET A 173 1.29 18.07 -13.91
N GLN A 174 2.04 18.88 -14.67
CA GLN A 174 1.47 19.70 -15.73
C GLN A 174 0.89 18.83 -16.85
N ALA A 175 1.61 17.78 -17.27
CA ALA A 175 1.15 16.87 -18.31
C ALA A 175 -0.11 16.08 -17.90
N LEU A 176 -0.18 15.61 -16.65
CA LEU A 176 -1.39 15.00 -16.10
C LEU A 176 -2.61 15.91 -16.25
N ARG A 177 -2.47 17.18 -15.84
CA ARG A 177 -3.55 18.17 -15.93
C ARG A 177 -3.96 18.45 -17.38
N LEU A 178 -3.01 18.53 -18.31
CA LEU A 178 -3.29 18.74 -19.72
C LEU A 178 -4.05 17.56 -20.34
N MET A 179 -3.69 16.32 -19.98
CA MET A 179 -4.43 15.13 -20.41
C MET A 179 -5.86 15.13 -19.87
N GLN A 180 -6.05 15.44 -18.58
CA GLN A 180 -7.40 15.57 -17.99
C GLN A 180 -8.23 16.65 -18.68
N GLN A 181 -7.64 17.82 -18.95
CA GLN A 181 -8.31 18.90 -19.68
C GLN A 181 -8.68 18.51 -21.12
N SER A 182 -7.95 17.57 -21.71
CA SER A 182 -8.21 17.03 -23.05
C SER A 182 -9.24 15.89 -23.05
N GLY A 183 -9.89 15.60 -21.91
CA GLY A 183 -10.92 14.57 -21.80
C GLY A 183 -10.39 13.16 -21.50
N ILE A 184 -9.09 13.01 -21.22
CA ILE A 184 -8.47 11.73 -20.87
C ILE A 184 -8.62 11.50 -19.38
N GLN A 185 -9.10 10.32 -18.98
CA GLN A 185 -9.19 9.96 -17.57
C GLN A 185 -7.78 9.77 -17.00
N VAL A 186 -7.53 10.33 -15.81
CA VAL A 186 -6.32 10.05 -15.02
C VAL A 186 -6.80 9.38 -13.73
N ALA A 187 -6.20 8.24 -13.41
CA ALA A 187 -6.56 7.44 -12.26
C ALA A 187 -5.36 6.59 -11.83
N THR A 188 -5.36 6.10 -10.61
CA THR A 188 -4.46 5.03 -10.18
C THR A 188 -4.93 3.70 -10.74
N ARG A 189 -4.04 2.71 -10.85
CA ARG A 189 -4.42 1.36 -11.32
C ARG A 189 -5.54 0.73 -10.49
N HIS A 190 -5.69 1.09 -9.21
CA HIS A 190 -6.74 0.58 -8.33
C HIS A 190 -8.14 1.09 -8.64
N GLU A 191 -8.23 2.30 -9.17
CA GLU A 191 -9.51 2.91 -9.54
C GLU A 191 -10.04 2.36 -10.87
N VAL A 192 -9.14 1.81 -11.70
CA VAL A 192 -9.45 1.38 -13.07
C VAL A 192 -9.56 -0.13 -13.19
N LEU A 193 -8.71 -0.86 -12.46
CA LEU A 193 -8.65 -2.30 -12.50
C LEU A 193 -9.52 -2.88 -11.39
N PRO A 194 -10.42 -3.83 -11.68
CA PRO A 194 -11.13 -4.55 -10.62
C PRO A 194 -10.08 -5.10 -9.66
N LEU A 195 -10.28 -4.87 -8.37
CA LEU A 195 -9.36 -5.38 -7.38
C LEU A 195 -9.45 -6.91 -7.45
N ASN A 196 -8.36 -7.59 -7.78
CA ASN A 196 -8.30 -9.07 -7.75
C ASN A 196 -7.71 -9.57 -6.41
N GLU A 197 -7.38 -8.64 -5.53
CA GLU A 197 -6.85 -8.87 -4.19
C GLU A 197 -7.42 -7.80 -3.26
N PRO A 198 -7.53 -8.09 -1.95
CA PRO A 198 -7.99 -7.10 -1.00
C PRO A 198 -7.12 -5.84 -0.96
N VAL A 199 -7.75 -4.70 -0.67
CA VAL A 199 -7.08 -3.42 -0.47
C VAL A 199 -7.21 -2.99 0.98
N LEU A 200 -6.09 -2.64 1.60
CA LEU A 200 -6.04 -2.08 2.94
C LEU A 200 -5.64 -0.61 2.87
N TYR A 201 -6.57 0.28 3.16
CA TYR A 201 -6.28 1.69 3.44
C TYR A 201 -5.86 1.83 4.90
N TYR A 202 -4.65 2.35 5.14
CA TYR A 202 -4.05 2.35 6.47
C TYR A 202 -3.24 3.61 6.75
N VAL A 203 -2.98 3.87 8.03
CA VAL A 203 -2.10 4.95 8.48
C VAL A 203 -0.86 4.37 9.12
N ASN A 204 0.30 4.91 8.76
CA ASN A 204 1.57 4.50 9.35
C ASN A 204 1.64 4.92 10.82
N GLY A 205 1.88 3.96 11.71
CA GLY A 205 1.89 4.21 13.16
C GLY A 205 0.51 4.16 13.82
N SER A 206 -0.52 3.64 13.14
CA SER A 206 -1.84 3.40 13.74
C SER A 206 -1.91 1.97 14.29
N ILE A 207 -2.18 1.82 15.60
CA ILE A 207 -2.41 0.52 16.25
C ILE A 207 -3.49 -0.30 15.51
N PRO A 208 -4.69 0.26 15.23
CA PRO A 208 -5.71 -0.44 14.43
C PRO A 208 -5.22 -0.93 13.06
N SER A 209 -4.41 -0.13 12.36
CA SER A 209 -3.85 -0.49 11.06
C SER A 209 -2.85 -1.65 11.17
N TRP A 210 -2.03 -1.62 12.22
CA TRP A 210 -1.03 -2.65 12.49
C TRP A 210 -1.68 -4.00 12.79
N ARG A 211 -2.79 -4.03 13.56
CA ARG A 211 -3.57 -5.26 13.81
C ARG A 211 -3.90 -6.00 12.51
N VAL A 212 -4.43 -5.28 11.51
CA VAL A 212 -4.84 -5.87 10.22
C VAL A 212 -3.63 -6.34 9.41
N LEU A 213 -2.57 -5.55 9.35
CA LEU A 213 -1.33 -5.92 8.63
C LEU A 213 -0.71 -7.21 9.20
N MET A 214 -0.71 -7.41 10.52
CA MET A 214 -0.20 -8.63 11.13
C MET A 214 -0.97 -9.87 10.66
N VAL A 215 -2.30 -9.81 10.62
CA VAL A 215 -3.15 -10.92 10.15
C VAL A 215 -2.88 -11.24 8.68
N LEU A 216 -2.83 -10.22 7.83
CA LEU A 216 -2.57 -10.39 6.39
C LEU A 216 -1.22 -11.06 6.15
N TYR A 217 -0.19 -10.68 6.90
CA TYR A 217 1.13 -11.30 6.79
C TYR A 217 1.21 -12.71 7.38
N GLU A 218 0.57 -12.98 8.52
CA GLU A 218 0.58 -14.31 9.15
C GLU A 218 -0.18 -15.35 8.31
N LYS A 219 -1.30 -14.94 7.73
CA LYS A 219 -2.12 -15.78 6.84
C LYS A 219 -1.59 -15.79 5.40
N GLU A 220 -0.52 -15.05 5.10
CA GLU A 220 0.08 -14.95 3.76
C GLU A 220 -0.95 -14.58 2.68
N ILE A 221 -1.79 -13.60 2.99
CA ILE A 221 -2.83 -13.10 2.07
C ILE A 221 -2.17 -12.03 1.19
N PRO A 222 -2.20 -12.16 -0.15
CA PRO A 222 -1.83 -11.08 -1.05
C PRO A 222 -2.82 -9.92 -0.90
N PHE A 223 -2.32 -8.70 -0.79
CA PHE A 223 -3.14 -7.51 -0.68
C PHE A 223 -2.37 -6.30 -1.19
N THR A 224 -3.10 -5.24 -1.53
CA THR A 224 -2.48 -3.93 -1.71
C THR A 224 -2.70 -3.05 -0.49
N ALA A 225 -1.61 -2.51 0.05
CA ALA A 225 -1.62 -1.47 1.06
C ALA A 225 -1.65 -0.06 0.42
N ILE A 226 -2.65 0.76 0.76
CA ILE A 226 -2.71 2.18 0.43
C ILE A 226 -2.46 2.98 1.71
N ARG A 227 -1.29 3.59 1.80
CA ARG A 227 -0.91 4.42 2.94
C ARG A 227 -1.53 5.81 2.81
N LEU A 228 -2.37 6.17 3.77
CA LEU A 228 -2.96 7.50 3.86
C LEU A 228 -2.09 8.45 4.68
N LYS A 229 -2.00 9.70 4.22
CA LYS A 229 -1.31 10.80 4.89
C LYS A 229 -2.32 11.62 5.70
N VAL A 230 -2.22 11.51 7.03
CA VAL A 230 -3.10 12.23 7.98
C VAL A 230 -2.51 13.56 8.49
N MET A 231 -1.29 13.87 8.08
CA MET A 231 -0.59 15.13 8.37
C MET A 231 -0.63 16.11 7.18
N SER A 232 -1.32 15.77 6.09
CA SER A 232 -1.53 16.66 4.95
C SER A 232 -2.71 17.62 5.20
N ASP A 233 -2.79 18.69 4.42
CA ASP A 233 -3.94 19.59 4.36
C ASP A 233 -4.51 19.64 2.92
N PRO A 234 -5.74 19.13 2.68
CA PRO A 234 -6.58 18.41 3.63
C PRO A 234 -6.00 17.03 3.98
N LYS A 235 -6.41 16.48 5.14
CA LYS A 235 -6.08 15.09 5.50
C LYS A 235 -6.68 14.15 4.45
N GLU A 236 -5.92 13.17 3.97
CA GLU A 236 -6.43 12.25 2.94
C GLU A 236 -7.68 11.48 3.41
N THR A 237 -7.82 11.24 4.73
CA THR A 237 -9.02 10.62 5.33
C THR A 237 -10.27 11.52 5.34
N ARG A 238 -10.14 12.77 4.91
CA ARG A 238 -11.23 13.75 4.79
C ARG A 238 -11.59 14.06 3.34
N LEU A 239 -10.87 13.47 2.37
CA LEU A 239 -11.18 13.63 0.96
C LEU A 239 -12.50 12.91 0.62
N PRO A 240 -13.33 13.45 -0.29
CA PRO A 240 -14.60 12.84 -0.68
C PRO A 240 -14.47 11.37 -1.06
N ALA A 241 -13.47 11.02 -1.88
CA ALA A 241 -13.20 9.65 -2.32
C ALA A 241 -12.96 8.67 -1.17
N PHE A 242 -12.32 9.11 -0.07
CA PHE A 242 -12.14 8.25 1.10
C PHE A 242 -13.40 8.19 1.98
N LEU A 243 -14.13 9.29 2.10
CA LEU A 243 -15.38 9.34 2.85
C LEU A 243 -16.49 8.48 2.23
N GLU A 244 -16.44 8.23 0.92
CA GLU A 244 -17.27 7.24 0.25
C GLU A 244 -17.00 5.80 0.72
N LEU A 245 -15.73 5.48 1.05
CA LEU A 245 -15.37 4.17 1.61
C LEU A 245 -15.72 4.07 3.10
N ASN A 246 -15.44 5.15 3.85
CA ASN A 246 -15.75 5.24 5.27
C ASN A 246 -16.16 6.65 5.66
N HIS A 247 -17.47 6.87 5.84
CA HIS A 247 -18.01 8.19 6.21
C HIS A 247 -17.45 8.74 7.52
N ARG A 248 -16.86 7.89 8.39
CA ARG A 248 -16.25 8.33 9.65
C ARG A 248 -14.86 8.93 9.46
N GLY A 249 -14.25 8.77 8.28
CA GLY A 249 -12.88 9.21 8.01
C GLY A 249 -11.85 8.52 8.90
N LYS A 250 -12.13 7.29 9.33
CA LYS A 250 -11.26 6.48 10.21
C LYS A 250 -10.55 5.39 9.41
N THR A 251 -9.41 4.95 9.94
CA THR A 251 -8.60 3.86 9.39
C THR A 251 -8.36 2.79 10.45
N PRO A 252 -8.14 1.51 10.06
CA PRO A 252 -8.06 1.01 8.69
C PRO A 252 -9.42 0.86 8.00
N VAL A 253 -9.37 0.78 6.68
CA VAL A 253 -10.50 0.33 5.83
C VAL A 253 -10.01 -0.83 4.98
N PHE A 254 -10.69 -1.96 5.06
CA PHE A 254 -10.40 -3.14 4.24
C PHE A 254 -11.48 -3.28 3.18
N VAL A 255 -11.06 -3.32 1.92
CA VAL A 255 -11.92 -3.51 0.77
C VAL A 255 -11.60 -4.88 0.21
N ASP A 256 -12.56 -5.79 0.32
CA ASP A 256 -12.46 -7.11 -0.27
C ASP A 256 -13.28 -7.17 -1.58
N PRO A 257 -12.62 -7.39 -2.72
CA PRO A 257 -13.30 -7.52 -3.99
C PRO A 257 -13.59 -8.98 -4.37
N LEU A 258 -13.18 -9.96 -3.56
CA LEU A 258 -13.34 -11.36 -3.94
C LEU A 258 -14.82 -11.77 -3.89
N PRO A 259 -15.34 -12.45 -4.93
CA PRO A 259 -16.66 -13.06 -4.84
C PRO A 259 -16.64 -14.14 -3.76
N LEU A 260 -17.73 -14.25 -2.98
CA LEU A 260 -17.93 -15.39 -2.10
C LEU A 260 -17.98 -16.67 -2.95
N SER A 261 -16.93 -17.49 -2.90
CA SER A 261 -16.70 -18.60 -3.84
C SER A 261 -17.72 -19.74 -3.76
N ASP A 262 -18.71 -19.68 -2.86
CA ASP A 262 -19.62 -20.80 -2.58
C ASP A 262 -21.10 -20.54 -2.89
N MET A 263 -21.48 -19.36 -3.38
CA MET A 263 -22.84 -19.15 -3.88
C MET A 263 -22.87 -19.43 -5.39
N HIS A 264 -23.41 -20.60 -5.75
CA HIS A 264 -23.68 -21.09 -7.10
C HIS A 264 -24.69 -20.23 -7.89
N ASP A 265 -24.52 -18.91 -7.89
CA ASP A 265 -25.37 -18.00 -8.66
C ASP A 265 -24.51 -17.31 -9.74
N SER A 266 -24.61 -17.82 -10.96
CA SER A 266 -23.97 -17.27 -12.16
C SER A 266 -24.44 -15.86 -12.53
N HIS A 267 -25.24 -15.22 -11.69
CA HIS A 267 -25.76 -13.86 -11.85
C HIS A 267 -25.39 -12.89 -10.71
N SER A 268 -24.68 -13.32 -9.66
CA SER A 268 -24.28 -12.39 -8.60
C SER A 268 -23.16 -11.47 -9.09
N GLN A 269 -23.45 -10.18 -9.24
CA GLN A 269 -22.43 -9.14 -9.36
C GLN A 269 -21.43 -9.31 -8.21
N ILE A 270 -20.13 -9.14 -8.49
CA ILE A 270 -19.08 -9.15 -7.47
C ILE A 270 -19.40 -8.02 -6.48
N GLU A 271 -20.00 -8.34 -5.35
CA GLU A 271 -20.30 -7.36 -4.31
C GLU A 271 -19.00 -7.05 -3.58
N LYS A 272 -18.36 -5.94 -3.95
CA LYS A 272 -17.22 -5.38 -3.22
C LYS A 272 -17.63 -5.14 -1.76
N VAL A 273 -17.02 -5.86 -0.83
CA VAL A 273 -17.29 -5.73 0.60
C VAL A 273 -16.32 -4.72 1.19
N THR A 274 -16.84 -3.72 1.91
CA THR A 274 -16.01 -2.75 2.64
C THR A 274 -16.24 -2.94 4.13
N ILE A 275 -15.16 -3.24 4.85
CA ILE A 275 -15.17 -3.43 6.29
C ILE A 275 -14.38 -2.29 6.94
N ASN A 276 -15.07 -1.61 7.86
CA ASN A 276 -14.54 -0.55 8.70
C ASN A 276 -14.41 -1.11 10.12
N GLU A 277 -13.36 -0.72 10.85
CA GLU A 277 -12.95 -1.20 12.19
C GLU A 277 -12.01 -2.41 12.19
N SER A 278 -10.86 -2.26 12.85
CA SER A 278 -9.77 -3.25 12.85
C SER A 278 -10.20 -4.62 13.38
N LEU A 279 -10.95 -4.68 14.49
CA LEU A 279 -11.37 -5.96 15.08
C LEU A 279 -12.43 -6.68 14.21
N ALA A 280 -13.28 -5.93 13.51
CA ALA A 280 -14.22 -6.50 12.54
C ALA A 280 -13.47 -7.05 11.32
N ILE A 281 -12.47 -6.31 10.82
CA ILE A 281 -11.60 -6.76 9.72
C ILE A 281 -10.86 -8.05 10.10
N LEU A 282 -10.33 -8.13 11.33
CA LEU A 282 -9.69 -9.35 11.87
C LEU A 282 -10.62 -10.57 11.75
N GLN A 283 -11.86 -10.45 12.22
CA GLN A 283 -12.85 -11.54 12.17
C GLN A 283 -13.28 -11.88 10.74
N TYR A 284 -13.44 -10.86 9.88
CA TYR A 284 -13.78 -11.03 8.48
C TYR A 284 -12.69 -11.83 7.75
N ILE A 285 -11.43 -11.42 7.89
CA ILE A 285 -10.28 -12.11 7.29
C ILE A 285 -10.19 -13.54 7.82
N GLU A 286 -10.35 -13.76 9.12
CA GLU A 286 -10.32 -15.11 9.70
C GLU A 286 -11.42 -16.03 9.14
N THR A 287 -12.58 -15.46 8.79
CA THR A 287 -13.73 -16.22 8.29
C THR A 287 -13.58 -16.56 6.81
N TYR A 288 -13.18 -15.60 5.98
CA TYR A 288 -13.28 -15.70 4.52
C TYR A 288 -11.94 -15.89 3.80
N HIS A 289 -10.81 -15.57 4.44
CA HIS A 289 -9.50 -15.67 3.80
C HIS A 289 -8.66 -16.75 4.44
N ARG A 290 -8.11 -17.64 3.61
CA ARG A 290 -7.18 -18.71 4.03
C ARG A 290 -7.69 -19.51 5.25
N PRO A 291 -8.88 -20.16 5.14
CA PRO A 291 -9.41 -20.99 6.22
C PRO A 291 -8.52 -22.22 6.51
N ASP A 292 -7.60 -22.56 5.60
CA ASP A 292 -6.52 -23.54 5.78
C ASP A 292 -5.49 -23.13 6.85
N ARG A 293 -5.46 -21.84 7.24
CA ARG A 293 -4.54 -21.29 8.24
C ARG A 293 -5.30 -20.52 9.31
N PRO A 294 -6.08 -21.21 10.16
CA PRO A 294 -6.91 -20.55 11.17
C PRO A 294 -6.04 -19.85 12.22
N LEU A 295 -6.47 -18.67 12.65
CA LEU A 295 -5.91 -17.94 13.80
C LEU A 295 -6.84 -17.95 15.01
N LEU A 296 -8.04 -18.54 14.88
CA LEU A 296 -8.90 -18.87 16.00
C LEU A 296 -8.92 -20.38 16.24
N PRO A 297 -9.00 -20.82 17.50
CA PRO A 297 -9.26 -22.22 17.82
C PRO A 297 -10.51 -22.75 17.08
N PRO A 298 -10.52 -24.01 16.62
CA PRO A 298 -11.62 -24.56 15.85
C PRO A 298 -12.94 -24.54 16.63
N ILE A 299 -14.08 -24.54 15.93
CA ILE A 299 -15.42 -24.44 16.53
C ILE A 299 -15.69 -25.58 17.54
N SER A 300 -15.03 -26.73 17.39
CA SER A 300 -15.09 -27.85 18.34
C SER A 300 -14.47 -27.51 19.71
N GLN A 301 -13.52 -26.58 19.78
CA GLN A 301 -12.83 -26.17 21.02
C GLN A 301 -13.46 -24.91 21.61
N ARG A 302 -14.70 -25.04 22.08
CA ARG A 302 -15.52 -23.90 22.56
C ARG A 302 -14.82 -23.03 23.60
N SER A 303 -14.19 -23.62 24.62
CA SER A 303 -13.55 -22.85 25.70
C SER A 303 -12.35 -22.03 25.21
N ALA A 304 -11.47 -22.63 24.40
CA ALA A 304 -10.33 -21.93 23.82
C ALA A 304 -10.78 -20.82 22.86
N ARG A 305 -11.79 -21.09 22.03
CA ARG A 305 -12.34 -20.08 21.11
C ARG A 305 -13.01 -18.93 21.87
N ALA A 306 -13.73 -19.22 22.96
CA ALA A 306 -14.32 -18.20 23.81
C ALA A 306 -13.23 -17.31 24.45
N LEU A 307 -12.18 -17.91 25.00
CA LEU A 307 -11.04 -17.18 25.56
C LEU A 307 -10.39 -16.25 24.52
N ALA A 308 -10.12 -16.76 23.31
CA ALA A 308 -9.55 -15.95 22.23
C ALA A 308 -10.44 -14.76 21.87
N LEU A 309 -11.76 -14.96 21.72
CA LEU A 309 -12.71 -13.90 21.43
C LEU A 309 -12.78 -12.86 22.56
N THR A 310 -12.76 -13.29 23.82
CA THR A 310 -12.69 -12.40 24.98
C THR A 310 -11.43 -11.54 24.93
N ARG A 311 -10.25 -12.17 24.74
CA ARG A 311 -8.96 -11.46 24.71
C ARG A 311 -8.89 -10.46 23.57
N ILE A 312 -9.43 -10.78 22.39
CA ILE A 312 -9.51 -9.82 21.27
C ILE A 312 -10.24 -8.55 21.69
N GLN A 313 -11.40 -8.67 22.37
CA GLN A 313 -12.20 -7.51 22.75
C GLN A 313 -11.60 -6.73 23.92
N GLU A 314 -11.01 -7.42 24.89
CA GLU A 314 -10.34 -6.78 26.03
C GLU A 314 -9.17 -5.89 25.60
N THR A 315 -8.58 -6.10 24.41
CA THR A 315 -7.52 -5.21 23.90
C THR A 315 -7.95 -3.74 23.83
N GLU A 316 -9.25 -3.46 23.69
CA GLU A 316 -9.76 -2.10 23.68
C GLU A 316 -9.71 -1.43 25.07
N ASN A 317 -9.66 -2.19 26.17
CA ASN A 317 -9.46 -1.62 27.50
C ASN A 317 -8.10 -0.92 27.58
N LEU A 318 -7.03 -1.62 27.19
CA LEU A 318 -5.69 -1.06 27.12
C LEU A 318 -5.56 0.04 26.07
N HIS A 319 -6.19 -0.13 24.91
CA HIS A 319 -6.19 0.89 23.85
C HIS A 319 -6.80 2.20 24.34
N ASN A 320 -7.99 2.17 24.95
CA ASN A 320 -8.65 3.37 25.45
C ASN A 320 -7.85 4.06 26.56
N ILE A 321 -7.20 3.30 27.43
CA ILE A 321 -6.37 3.85 28.51
C ILE A 321 -5.10 4.50 27.94
N TYR A 322 -4.45 3.86 26.98
CA TYR A 322 -3.27 4.40 26.31
C TYR A 322 -3.60 5.62 25.46
N ASP A 323 -4.71 5.61 24.72
CA ASP A 323 -5.15 6.74 23.89
C ASP A 323 -5.34 8.00 24.72
N ALA A 324 -5.86 7.90 25.95
CA ALA A 324 -5.98 9.03 26.85
C ALA A 324 -4.61 9.68 27.19
N LEU A 325 -3.56 8.87 27.35
CA LEU A 325 -2.19 9.36 27.55
C LEU A 325 -1.63 10.02 26.28
N GLU A 326 -1.82 9.36 25.13
CA GLU A 326 -1.30 9.84 23.85
C GLU A 326 -1.98 11.15 23.42
N ASP A 327 -3.30 11.24 23.54
CA ASP A 327 -4.08 12.44 23.22
C ASP A 327 -3.68 13.61 24.13
N ALA A 328 -3.61 13.40 25.45
CA ALA A 328 -3.20 14.43 26.38
C ALA A 328 -1.78 14.96 26.07
N HIS A 329 -0.85 14.08 25.69
CA HIS A 329 0.49 14.49 25.28
C HIS A 329 0.48 15.35 24.01
N PHE A 330 -0.16 14.89 22.93
CA PHE A 330 -0.11 15.57 21.63
C PHE A 330 -1.01 16.80 21.55
N GLU A 331 -2.08 16.88 22.32
CA GLU A 331 -2.89 18.11 22.42
C GLU A 331 -2.09 19.24 23.09
N ARG A 332 -1.37 18.93 24.17
CA ARG A 332 -0.51 19.88 24.88
C ARG A 332 0.69 20.32 24.02
N GLU A 333 1.33 19.38 23.33
CA GLU A 333 2.41 19.69 22.39
C GLU A 333 1.93 20.67 21.29
N LYS A 334 0.71 20.50 20.76
CA LYS A 334 0.12 21.44 19.78
C LYS A 334 -0.17 22.81 20.37
N SER A 335 -0.51 22.91 21.65
CA SER A 335 -0.68 24.20 22.34
C SER A 335 0.64 24.84 22.76
N GLY A 336 1.79 24.17 22.56
CA GLY A 336 3.11 24.66 22.94
C GLY A 336 3.43 24.53 24.43
N GLU A 337 2.66 23.75 25.17
CA GLU A 337 2.84 23.51 26.61
C GLU A 337 3.12 22.03 26.86
N PRO A 338 4.03 21.64 27.77
CA PRO A 338 4.19 20.24 28.13
C PRO A 338 2.99 19.75 28.95
N LEU A 339 2.65 18.46 28.83
CA LEU A 339 1.67 17.81 29.71
C LEU A 339 2.14 17.88 31.16
N ASP A 340 1.22 18.27 32.06
CA ASP A 340 1.49 18.41 33.49
C ASP A 340 2.07 17.09 34.08
N PRO A 341 3.12 17.15 34.91
CA PRO A 341 3.75 15.95 35.46
C PRO A 341 2.83 15.08 36.32
N GLU A 342 1.90 15.66 37.08
CA GLU A 342 0.97 14.92 37.94
C GLU A 342 -0.15 14.26 37.11
N GLU A 343 -0.67 14.99 36.12
CA GLU A 343 -1.60 14.46 35.13
C GLU A 343 -0.97 13.28 34.36
N ARG A 344 0.26 13.46 33.85
CA ARG A 344 0.99 12.39 33.17
C ARG A 344 1.21 11.18 34.07
N ALA A 345 1.66 11.38 35.30
CA ALA A 345 1.89 10.27 36.24
C ALA A 345 0.60 9.49 36.53
N THR A 346 -0.56 10.16 36.54
CA THR A 346 -1.86 9.51 36.70
C THR A 346 -2.24 8.69 35.48
N LEU A 347 -2.08 9.24 34.27
CA LEU A 347 -2.37 8.55 33.01
C LEU A 347 -1.45 7.33 32.82
N VAL A 348 -0.15 7.47 33.12
CA VAL A 348 0.82 6.36 33.09
C VAL A 348 0.45 5.29 34.13
N ALA A 349 0.04 5.66 35.33
CA ALA A 349 -0.39 4.71 36.35
C ALA A 349 -1.62 3.89 35.92
N ASN A 350 -2.54 4.50 35.16
CA ASN A 350 -3.68 3.77 34.59
C ASN A 350 -3.23 2.74 33.54
N VAL A 351 -2.28 3.10 32.67
CA VAL A 351 -1.68 2.15 31.71
C VAL A 351 -1.01 0.99 32.46
N HIS A 352 -0.23 1.29 33.49
CA HIS A 352 0.43 0.27 34.32
C HIS A 352 -0.57 -0.66 35.02
N ALA A 353 -1.65 -0.11 35.58
CA ALA A 353 -2.70 -0.89 36.22
C ALA A 353 -3.40 -1.84 35.23
N GLU A 354 -3.59 -1.40 33.99
CA GLU A 354 -4.14 -2.28 32.95
C GLU A 354 -3.14 -3.38 32.57
N LEU A 355 -1.85 -3.04 32.41
CA LEU A 355 -0.79 -4.02 32.11
C LEU A 355 -0.66 -5.09 33.21
N ASP A 356 -0.97 -4.78 34.47
CA ASP A 356 -0.99 -5.77 35.55
C ASP A 356 -2.00 -6.91 35.26
N TYR A 357 -3.15 -6.62 34.62
CA TYR A 357 -4.08 -7.69 34.19
C TYR A 357 -3.51 -8.51 33.03
N TRP A 358 -2.87 -7.87 32.06
CA TRP A 358 -2.28 -8.55 30.90
C TRP A 358 -1.07 -9.41 31.27
N GLU A 359 -0.31 -9.01 32.29
CA GLU A 359 0.77 -9.82 32.86
C GLU A 359 0.24 -11.10 33.48
N VAL A 360 -0.88 -11.04 34.21
CA VAL A 360 -1.55 -12.25 34.72
C VAL A 360 -1.93 -13.17 33.56
N TYR A 361 -2.41 -12.63 32.44
CA TYR A 361 -2.73 -13.44 31.26
C TYR A 361 -1.48 -14.05 30.62
N ALA A 362 -0.40 -13.28 30.50
CA ALA A 362 0.88 -13.75 29.96
C ALA A 362 1.54 -14.85 30.81
N THR A 363 1.18 -15.00 32.09
CA THR A 363 1.65 -16.13 32.92
C THR A 363 0.99 -17.47 32.58
N GLN A 364 -0.18 -17.45 31.93
CA GLN A 364 -1.04 -18.64 31.79
C GLN A 364 -0.65 -19.53 30.62
N SER A 365 -0.07 -18.96 29.56
CA SER A 365 0.24 -19.66 28.31
C SER A 365 1.32 -18.94 27.50
N ALA A 366 1.79 -19.57 26.43
CA ALA A 366 2.82 -18.98 25.56
C ALA A 366 2.40 -17.63 24.90
N TYR A 367 1.11 -17.51 24.58
CA TYR A 367 0.48 -16.37 23.93
C TYR A 367 -0.76 -15.93 24.72
N ILE A 368 -1.40 -14.81 24.36
CA ILE A 368 -2.34 -14.12 25.26
C ILE A 368 -3.69 -14.85 25.43
N ALA A 369 -3.96 -15.82 24.56
CA ALA A 369 -5.18 -16.62 24.56
C ALA A 369 -4.93 -18.15 24.48
N GLY A 370 -3.69 -18.60 24.58
CA GLY A 370 -3.35 -20.03 24.48
C GLY A 370 -1.88 -20.27 24.12
N ASP A 371 -1.54 -21.52 23.81
CA ASP A 371 -0.16 -21.90 23.48
C ASP A 371 0.21 -21.71 22.01
N GLU A 372 -0.79 -21.42 21.17
CA GLU A 372 -0.62 -21.10 19.75
C GLU A 372 -0.87 -19.62 19.49
N PHE A 373 -0.08 -19.04 18.59
CA PHE A 373 -0.26 -17.67 18.12
C PHE A 373 -1.57 -17.54 17.34
N GLY A 374 -2.38 -16.55 17.68
CA GLY A 374 -3.70 -16.39 17.10
C GLY A 374 -4.16 -14.94 16.95
N LEU A 375 -5.45 -14.80 16.65
CA LEU A 375 -6.08 -13.52 16.34
C LEU A 375 -6.07 -12.55 17.54
N ALA A 376 -6.07 -13.09 18.77
CA ALA A 376 -5.90 -12.30 19.99
C ALA A 376 -4.53 -11.63 20.08
N ASP A 377 -3.47 -12.30 19.64
CA ASP A 377 -2.11 -11.74 19.63
C ASP A 377 -1.95 -10.68 18.54
N CYS A 378 -2.56 -10.90 17.37
CA CYS A 378 -2.66 -9.86 16.33
C CYS A 378 -3.40 -8.61 16.80
N ALA A 379 -4.37 -8.74 17.71
CA ALA A 379 -5.10 -7.62 18.28
C ALA A 379 -4.29 -6.91 19.39
N PHE A 380 -3.62 -7.69 20.25
CA PHE A 380 -2.95 -7.20 21.46
C PHE A 380 -1.54 -6.65 21.19
N PHE A 381 -0.72 -7.40 20.45
CA PHE A 381 0.70 -7.07 20.25
C PHE A 381 0.94 -5.64 19.74
N PRO A 382 0.18 -5.11 18.77
CA PRO A 382 0.39 -3.74 18.29
C PRO A 382 0.33 -2.66 19.37
N LEU A 383 -0.47 -2.85 20.42
CA LEU A 383 -0.52 -1.92 21.56
C LEU A 383 0.82 -1.91 22.29
N LEU A 384 1.28 -3.08 22.70
CA LEU A 384 2.54 -3.24 23.44
C LEU A 384 3.74 -2.75 22.63
N GLY A 385 3.82 -3.14 21.36
CA GLY A 385 4.87 -2.67 20.46
C GLY A 385 4.83 -1.16 20.26
N TYR A 386 3.65 -0.58 20.07
CA TYR A 386 3.54 0.85 19.86
C TYR A 386 3.85 1.66 21.13
N MET A 387 3.47 1.17 22.32
CA MET A 387 3.88 1.78 23.59
C MET A 387 5.40 1.79 23.77
N LEU A 388 6.08 0.67 23.49
CA LEU A 388 7.56 0.59 23.51
C LEU A 388 8.18 1.57 22.50
N HIS A 389 7.59 1.66 21.31
CA HIS A 389 7.98 2.64 20.29
C HIS A 389 7.82 4.09 20.77
N ARG A 390 6.94 4.33 21.76
CA ARG A 390 6.60 5.62 22.34
C ARG A 390 7.21 5.86 23.73
N GLY A 391 8.22 5.07 24.08
CA GLY A 391 9.04 5.28 25.26
C GLY A 391 8.56 4.62 26.54
N PHE A 392 7.56 3.72 26.46
CA PHE A 392 7.31 2.75 27.52
C PHE A 392 8.58 1.93 27.74
N ASP A 393 8.95 1.73 28.99
CA ASP A 393 9.98 0.79 29.40
C ASP A 393 9.36 -0.28 30.31
N TRP A 394 10.11 -1.34 30.55
CA TRP A 394 9.69 -2.43 31.42
C TRP A 394 9.86 -2.10 32.91
N GLU A 395 10.15 -0.84 33.24
CA GLU A 395 10.43 -0.39 34.60
C GLU A 395 9.17 0.23 35.22
N ARG A 396 8.98 0.00 36.52
CA ARG A 396 7.92 0.66 37.29
C ARG A 396 8.51 1.34 38.50
N MET A 397 8.40 2.66 38.51
CA MET A 397 8.69 3.48 39.69
C MET A 397 7.62 3.23 40.75
N VAL A 398 8.05 2.87 41.97
CA VAL A 398 7.15 2.66 43.11
C VAL A 398 6.82 4.02 43.72
N LYS A 399 5.55 4.34 43.90
CA LYS A 399 5.12 5.52 44.68
C LYS A 399 5.42 5.30 46.16
N GLU A 400 5.74 6.36 46.88
CA GLU A 400 5.88 6.32 48.34
C GLU A 400 4.62 5.72 48.99
N GLY A 401 4.77 4.58 49.69
CA GLY A 401 3.67 3.87 50.35
C GLY A 401 3.13 2.63 49.63
N GLU A 402 3.55 2.35 48.38
CA GLU A 402 3.23 1.08 47.70
C GLU A 402 4.25 -0.03 48.09
N PRO A 403 3.84 -1.32 48.10
CA PRO A 403 4.76 -2.41 48.37
C PRO A 403 5.88 -2.43 47.31
N ALA A 404 7.14 -2.51 47.74
CA ALA A 404 8.30 -2.58 46.86
C ALA A 404 8.25 -3.75 45.85
N SER A 405 7.44 -4.78 46.12
CA SER A 405 7.20 -5.91 45.20
C SER A 405 6.39 -5.54 43.95
N ARG A 406 5.82 -4.33 43.87
CA ARG A 406 5.06 -3.83 42.70
C ARG A 406 5.89 -2.97 41.74
N GLY A 407 7.17 -2.75 42.01
CA GLY A 407 8.04 -2.05 41.08
C GLY A 407 9.45 -2.59 41.06
N GLY A 408 10.25 -2.09 40.12
CA GLY A 408 11.55 -2.63 39.81
C GLY A 408 11.89 -2.51 38.32
N PRO A 409 13.09 -2.96 37.91
CA PRO A 409 13.61 -2.80 36.55
C PRO A 409 12.96 -3.73 35.50
N ASP A 410 12.10 -4.65 35.94
CA ASP A 410 11.38 -5.59 35.06
C ASP A 410 10.02 -5.92 35.71
N ALA A 411 9.09 -4.96 35.65
CA ALA A 411 7.80 -5.04 36.34
C ALA A 411 6.79 -6.01 35.69
N TRP A 412 6.97 -6.32 34.40
CA TRP A 412 6.13 -7.24 33.62
C TRP A 412 6.97 -8.26 32.82
N PRO A 413 7.69 -9.18 33.50
CA PRO A 413 8.61 -10.11 32.86
C PRO A 413 7.92 -11.06 31.87
N HIS A 414 6.67 -11.46 32.10
CA HIS A 414 5.96 -12.38 31.19
C HIS A 414 5.47 -11.66 29.94
N LEU A 415 4.98 -10.42 30.05
CA LEU A 415 4.67 -9.58 28.89
C LEU A 415 5.91 -9.28 28.07
N ARG A 416 7.07 -9.06 28.70
CA ARG A 416 8.34 -8.92 28.01
C ARG A 416 8.71 -10.20 27.24
N ALA A 417 8.62 -11.36 27.88
CA ALA A 417 8.87 -12.63 27.23
C ALA A 417 7.88 -12.92 26.08
N TYR A 418 6.61 -12.53 26.24
CA TYR A 418 5.59 -12.57 25.19
C TYR A 418 5.97 -11.64 24.01
N PHE A 419 6.38 -10.41 24.30
CA PHE A 419 6.79 -9.44 23.29
C PHE A 419 7.90 -9.99 22.40
N GLU A 420 9.00 -10.45 23.01
CA GLU A 420 10.14 -11.02 22.27
C GLU A 420 9.71 -12.21 21.42
N ARG A 421 8.85 -13.08 21.96
CA ARG A 421 8.34 -14.26 21.25
C ARG A 421 7.53 -13.90 20.01
N VAL A 422 6.67 -12.88 20.08
CA VAL A 422 5.89 -12.41 18.94
C VAL A 422 6.76 -11.64 17.94
N TRP A 423 7.70 -10.83 18.44
CA TRP A 423 8.60 -10.01 17.62
C TRP A 423 9.57 -10.86 16.78
N GLU A 424 10.12 -11.94 17.35
CA GLU A 424 11.07 -12.85 16.70
C GLU A 424 10.42 -14.01 15.92
N ARG A 425 9.08 -14.12 15.93
CA ARG A 425 8.36 -15.21 15.25
C ARG A 425 8.70 -15.25 13.74
N GLY A 426 8.88 -16.43 13.14
CA GLY A 426 8.99 -16.62 11.68
C GLY A 426 10.41 -16.57 11.07
N ARG A 427 10.59 -17.13 9.86
CA ARG A 427 11.92 -17.35 9.24
C ARG A 427 12.48 -16.16 8.44
N GLU A 428 11.66 -15.21 8.02
CA GLU A 428 12.05 -14.05 7.18
C GLU A 428 11.38 -12.75 7.65
N LYS A 429 11.55 -12.45 8.95
CA LYS A 429 10.85 -11.42 9.74
C LYS A 429 9.38 -11.77 10.01
N GLY A 430 9.01 -11.85 11.29
CA GLY A 430 7.63 -12.13 11.72
C GLY A 430 6.60 -11.13 11.23
N CYS A 431 5.34 -11.52 11.29
CA CYS A 431 4.21 -10.67 10.94
C CYS A 431 4.25 -9.33 11.68
N ALA A 432 4.66 -9.31 12.95
CA ALA A 432 4.88 -8.10 13.75
C ALA A 432 5.92 -7.16 13.12
N ARG A 433 7.13 -7.67 12.82
CA ARG A 433 8.22 -6.91 12.19
C ARG A 433 7.89 -6.46 10.77
N ARG A 434 7.17 -7.27 9.99
CA ARG A 434 6.73 -6.90 8.63
C ARG A 434 5.67 -5.80 8.65
N ALA A 435 4.84 -5.78 9.68
CA ALA A 435 3.77 -4.81 9.87
C ALA A 435 4.19 -3.56 10.67
N GLN A 436 5.42 -3.52 11.18
CA GLN A 436 5.90 -2.42 12.00
C GLN A 436 5.80 -1.08 11.25
N PRO A 437 5.50 0.03 11.95
CA PRO A 437 5.51 1.36 11.38
C PRO A 437 6.82 1.68 10.63
N ALA A 438 6.70 2.28 9.46
CA ALA A 438 7.84 2.85 8.73
C ALA A 438 8.58 3.85 9.63
N GLY A 439 9.93 3.78 9.62
CA GLY A 439 10.79 4.55 10.51
C GLY A 439 10.84 4.01 11.94
N TRP A 440 10.52 2.74 12.17
CA TRP A 440 10.63 2.08 13.48
C TRP A 440 11.99 2.34 14.15
N ASP A 441 13.08 2.15 13.41
CA ASP A 441 14.44 2.28 13.95
C ASP A 441 14.92 3.74 14.13
N GLN A 442 14.12 4.72 13.69
CA GLN A 442 14.48 6.14 13.86
C GLN A 442 14.26 6.56 15.31
N ARG A 443 15.36 6.64 16.07
CA ARG A 443 15.38 7.21 17.42
C ARG A 443 15.07 8.70 17.35
N GLY A 444 14.02 9.14 18.05
CA GLY A 444 13.56 10.54 18.06
C GLY A 444 12.05 10.77 18.04
N LYS A 445 11.21 9.73 18.17
CA LYS A 445 9.77 9.93 18.41
C LYS A 445 9.53 10.34 19.86
N ALA A 446 8.57 11.25 20.07
CA ALA A 446 8.18 11.76 21.37
C ALA A 446 7.97 10.63 22.38
N ASN A 447 8.60 10.75 23.55
CA ASN A 447 8.33 9.87 24.69
C ASN A 447 7.05 10.36 25.37
N VAL A 448 5.99 9.54 25.34
CA VAL A 448 4.71 9.90 25.95
C VAL A 448 4.64 9.53 27.43
N PHE A 449 5.46 8.56 27.86
CA PHE A 449 5.49 8.05 29.23
C PHE A 449 6.30 8.95 30.17
N TYR A 450 7.41 9.51 29.67
CA TYR A 450 8.38 10.25 30.47
C TYR A 450 8.70 11.62 29.85
N PRO A 451 8.99 12.64 30.68
CA PRO A 451 9.30 14.00 30.23
C PRO A 451 10.62 14.13 29.46
#